data_AF-A0A526YEG8-F1
#
_entry.id   AF-A0A526YEG8-F1
#
_cell.length_a   1.000
_cell.length_b   1.000
_cell.length_c   1.000
_cell.angle_alpha   90.00
_cell.angle_beta   90.00
_cell.angle_gamma   90.00
#
_symmetry.space_group_name_H-M   'P 1'
#
loop_
_entity.id
_entity.type
_entity.pdbx_description
1 polymer ?
#
loop_
_entity_poly.entity_id
_entity_poly.type
_entity_poly.pdbx_seq_one_letter_code
_entity_poly.pdbx_strand_id
1 'polypeptide(L)'
;DAVAGMMSQPFTGELFYANASGAHYEGPGGPRRLTTRKTTSLAEATLFTTTPALFKGDARLRYDLFERQVQLARYGTDCYAFA
;
A
#
# COMPACT_ATOMS: atom_id res chain seq x y z
N ASP A 1 0.25 -21.00 -3.18
CA ASP A 1 0.24 -19.59 -3.58
C ASP A 1 -1.08 -18.92 -3.23
N ALA A 2 -1.07 -17.60 -3.05
CA ALA A 2 -2.29 -16.83 -2.85
C ALA A 2 -3.13 -16.85 -4.14
N VAL A 3 -4.42 -17.20 -4.02
CA VAL A 3 -5.36 -17.33 -5.16
C VAL A 3 -6.36 -16.18 -5.21
N ALA A 4 -6.72 -15.64 -4.05
CA ALA A 4 -7.56 -14.47 -3.87
C ALA A 4 -7.24 -13.81 -2.52
N GLY A 5 -7.60 -12.54 -2.35
CA GLY A 5 -7.40 -11.80 -1.10
C GLY A 5 -8.32 -10.59 -1.01
N MET A 6 -8.53 -10.10 0.22
CA MET A 6 -9.34 -8.93 0.50
C MET A 6 -8.81 -8.13 1.68
N MET A 7 -9.09 -6.83 1.68
CA MET A 7 -8.95 -5.91 2.79
C MET A 7 -10.28 -5.18 2.95
N SER A 8 -10.88 -5.29 4.13
CA SER A 8 -12.10 -4.56 4.47
C SER A 8 -11.76 -3.52 5.52
N GLN A 9 -12.24 -2.29 5.33
CA GLN A 9 -12.25 -1.23 6.32
C GLN A 9 -13.70 -0.95 6.72
N PRO A 10 -14.23 -1.64 7.75
CA PRO A 10 -15.66 -1.58 8.07
C PRO A 10 -16.12 -0.19 8.51
N PHE A 11 -15.25 0.60 9.13
CA PHE A 11 -15.59 1.95 9.57
C PHE A 11 -15.89 2.88 8.40
N THR A 12 -15.11 2.80 7.31
CA THR A 12 -15.35 3.59 6.10
C THR A 12 -16.33 2.90 5.13
N GLY A 13 -16.66 1.63 5.37
CA GLY A 13 -17.52 0.83 4.51
C GLY A 13 -16.84 0.38 3.21
N GLU A 14 -15.51 0.27 3.21
CA GLU A 14 -14.72 -0.02 2.01
C GLU A 14 -14.25 -1.47 1.98
N LEU A 15 -14.28 -2.05 0.79
CA LEU A 15 -13.78 -3.39 0.48
C LEU A 15 -12.88 -3.33 -0.75
N PHE A 16 -11.62 -3.70 -0.56
CA PHE A 16 -10.64 -3.87 -1.62
C PHE A 16 -10.36 -5.36 -1.76
N TYR A 17 -10.45 -5.92 -2.96
CA TYR A 17 -10.19 -7.35 -3.15
C TYR A 17 -9.57 -7.66 -4.49
N ALA A 18 -8.89 -8.81 -4.56
CA ALA A 18 -8.31 -9.32 -5.78
C ALA A 18 -8.59 -10.80 -5.95
N ASN A 19 -8.86 -11.21 -7.18
CA ASN A 19 -9.03 -12.60 -7.59
C ASN A 19 -8.53 -12.75 -9.05
N ALA A 20 -8.82 -13.88 -9.70
CA ALA A 20 -8.40 -14.14 -11.08
C ALA A 20 -8.83 -13.08 -12.12
N SER A 21 -9.86 -12.28 -11.83
CA SER A 21 -10.34 -11.21 -12.72
C SER A 21 -9.61 -9.87 -12.55
N GLY A 22 -8.79 -9.71 -11.50
CA GLY A 22 -8.06 -8.48 -11.19
C GLY A 22 -8.37 -7.94 -9.79
N ALA A 23 -8.02 -6.66 -9.58
CA ALA A 23 -8.24 -5.94 -8.33
C ALA A 23 -9.45 -4.99 -8.42
N HIS A 24 -10.24 -4.93 -7.36
CA HIS A 24 -11.54 -4.27 -7.32
C HIS A 24 -11.75 -3.52 -6.01
N TYR A 25 -12.55 -2.47 -6.07
CA TYR A 25 -13.04 -1.70 -4.94
C TYR A 25 -14.56 -1.72 -4.93
N GLU A 26 -15.14 -1.90 -3.75
CA GLU A 26 -16.55 -1.73 -3.44
C GLU A 26 -16.67 -0.85 -2.18
N GLY A 27 -17.53 0.17 -2.22
CA GLY A 27 -17.69 1.10 -1.10
C GLY A 27 -18.49 2.35 -1.48
N PRO A 28 -18.54 3.36 -0.59
CA PRO A 28 -19.33 4.57 -0.79
C PRO A 28 -19.00 5.36 -2.07
N GLY A 29 -17.78 5.22 -2.59
CA GLY A 29 -17.36 5.83 -3.85
C GLY A 29 -17.86 5.14 -5.12
N GLY A 30 -18.63 4.05 -5.00
CA GLY A 30 -19.11 3.23 -6.11
C GLY A 30 -18.11 2.17 -6.56
N PRO A 31 -18.58 1.02 -7.08
CA PRO A 31 -17.71 -0.09 -7.45
C PRO A 31 -16.86 0.24 -8.68
N ARG A 32 -15.58 -0.15 -8.65
CA ARG A 32 -14.65 0.04 -9.78
C ARG A 32 -13.48 -0.94 -9.77
N ARG A 33 -12.89 -1.15 -10.95
CA ARG A 33 -11.62 -1.86 -11.08
C ARG A 33 -10.46 -0.95 -10.67
N LEU A 34 -9.47 -1.52 -9.98
CA LEU A 34 -8.30 -0.80 -9.49
C LEU A 34 -7.11 -0.99 -10.44
N THR A 35 -6.30 0.06 -10.55
CA THR A 35 -5.04 0.07 -11.29
C THR A 35 -4.05 0.94 -10.55
N THR A 36 -2.77 0.54 -10.49
CA THR A 36 -1.72 1.39 -9.93
C THR A 36 -1.34 2.50 -10.90
N ARG A 37 -0.86 3.62 -10.37
CA ARG A 37 -0.22 4.66 -11.19
C ARG A 37 1.10 4.14 -11.80
N LYS A 38 1.50 4.70 -12.94
CA LYS A 38 2.76 4.35 -13.64
C LYS A 38 3.95 5.18 -13.15
N THR A 39 4.23 5.19 -11.84
CA THR A 39 5.43 5.87 -11.32
C THR A 39 6.68 5.07 -11.69
N THR A 40 7.63 5.69 -12.38
CA THR A 40 8.84 5.03 -12.90
C THR A 40 10.14 5.48 -12.24
N SER A 41 10.09 6.48 -11.35
CA SER A 41 11.25 6.95 -10.61
C SER A 41 10.97 6.98 -9.10
N LEU A 42 12.01 6.74 -8.29
CA LEU A 42 11.88 6.81 -6.83
C LEU A 42 11.58 8.24 -6.38
N ALA A 43 12.19 9.24 -7.00
CA ALA A 43 12.02 10.65 -6.65
C ALA A 43 10.58 11.19 -6.82
N GLU A 44 9.70 10.43 -7.49
CA GLU A 44 8.25 10.71 -7.66
C GLU A 44 7.36 9.74 -6.86
N ALA A 45 7.96 8.84 -6.08
CA ALA A 45 7.23 7.81 -5.35
C ALA A 45 6.73 8.32 -3.99
N THR A 46 5.51 7.94 -3.63
CA THR A 46 5.04 7.93 -2.24
C THR A 46 5.29 6.54 -1.64
N LEU A 47 6.07 6.48 -0.57
CA LEU A 47 6.37 5.28 0.20
C LEU A 47 5.50 5.23 1.46
N PHE A 48 5.06 4.03 1.84
CA PHE A 48 4.39 3.78 3.10
C PHE A 48 5.12 2.70 3.91
N THR A 49 5.08 2.83 5.23
CA THR A 49 5.34 1.75 6.19
C THR A 49 4.48 1.97 7.44
N THR A 50 4.08 0.92 8.17
CA THR A 50 3.35 1.11 9.43
C THR A 50 4.17 1.94 10.42
N THR A 51 5.41 1.54 10.65
CA THR A 51 6.37 2.33 11.43
C THR A 51 7.80 1.87 11.14
N PRO A 52 8.77 2.79 10.97
CA PRO A 52 10.17 2.44 10.81
C PRO A 52 10.75 1.65 11.99
N ALA A 53 10.11 1.73 13.17
CA ALA A 53 10.54 1.02 14.37
C ALA A 53 10.40 -0.51 14.27
N LEU A 54 9.67 -1.02 13.27
CA LEU A 54 9.59 -2.46 13.00
C LEU A 54 10.89 -2.99 12.36
N PHE A 55 11.67 -2.13 11.70
CA PHE A 55 12.96 -2.52 11.14
C PHE A 55 14.06 -2.47 12.21
N LYS A 56 14.92 -3.48 12.23
CA LYS A 56 16.01 -3.63 13.21
C LYS A 56 17.33 -3.93 12.51
N GLY A 57 18.44 -3.54 13.14
CA GLY A 57 19.79 -3.79 12.63
C GLY A 57 19.96 -3.30 11.19
N ASP A 58 20.56 -4.12 10.34
CA ASP A 58 20.81 -3.81 8.93
C ASP A 58 19.54 -3.48 8.14
N ALA A 59 18.39 -4.06 8.49
CA ALA A 59 17.13 -3.76 7.82
C ALA A 59 16.71 -2.30 8.07
N ARG A 60 17.00 -1.75 9.26
CA ARG A 60 16.73 -0.35 9.57
C ARG A 60 17.60 0.59 8.73
N LEU A 61 18.89 0.29 8.64
CA LEU A 61 19.82 1.08 7.82
C LEU A 61 19.40 1.10 6.34
N ARG A 62 18.98 -0.05 5.80
CA ARG A 62 18.48 -0.14 4.42
C ARG A 62 17.18 0.65 4.22
N TYR A 63 16.25 0.57 5.17
CA TYR A 63 15.02 1.36 5.14
C TYR A 63 15.33 2.87 5.11
N ASP A 64 16.18 3.35 6.01
CA ASP A 64 16.54 4.78 6.11
C ASP A 64 17.21 5.30 4.83
N LEU A 65 18.03 4.48 4.16
CA LEU A 65 18.64 4.83 2.87
C LEU A 65 17.62 4.88 1.73
N PHE A 66 16.67 3.95 1.70
CA PHE A 66 15.63 3.89 0.67
C PHE A 66 14.61 5.01 0.82
N GLU A 67 14.21 5.31 2.05
CA GLU A 67 13.26 6.39 2.37
C GLU A 67 13.74 7.76 1.87
N ARG A 68 15.05 8.04 1.95
CA ARG A 68 15.64 9.30 1.47
C ARG A 68 15.58 9.49 -0.05
N GLN A 69 15.30 8.43 -0.81
CA GLN A 69 15.26 8.49 -2.27
C GLN A 69 13.86 8.75 -2.82
N VAL A 70 12.82 8.69 -1.97
CA VAL A 70 11.43 8.86 -2.39
C VAL A 70 10.94 10.30 -2.21
N GLN A 71 9.88 10.68 -2.93
CA GLN A 71 9.30 12.02 -2.83
C GLN A 71 8.67 12.27 -1.46
N LEU A 72 7.94 11.29 -0.96
CA LEU A 72 7.16 11.40 0.27
C LEU A 72 7.09 10.06 0.98
N ALA A 73 7.56 10.02 2.23
CA ALA A 73 7.34 8.89 3.13
C ALA A 73 6.14 9.16 4.04
N ARG A 74 5.24 8.18 4.16
CA ARG A 74 4.07 8.22 5.03
C ARG A 74 4.09 7.03 5.98
N TYR A 75 3.60 7.24 7.20
CA TYR A 75 3.62 6.23 8.25
C TYR A 75 2.22 5.83 8.70
N GLY A 76 2.10 4.61 9.24
CA GLY A 76 0.86 4.03 9.76
C GLY A 76 0.09 3.23 8.71
N THR A 77 -1.24 3.12 8.90
CA THR A 77 -2.24 2.58 7.95
C THR A 77 -2.17 1.07 7.63
N ASP A 78 -1.10 0.37 7.96
CA ASP A 78 -0.98 -1.09 7.84
C ASP A 78 -1.45 -1.61 6.47
N CYS A 79 -2.44 -2.50 6.43
CA CYS A 79 -3.00 -3.05 5.20
C CYS A 79 -3.64 -1.99 4.28
N TYR A 80 -4.08 -0.85 4.83
CA TYR A 80 -4.70 0.22 4.08
C TYR A 80 -3.70 0.98 3.19
N ALA A 81 -2.38 0.88 3.47
CA ALA A 81 -1.35 1.40 2.58
C ALA A 81 -1.30 0.72 1.20
N PHE A 82 -1.86 -0.50 1.09
CA PHE A 82 -1.89 -1.30 -0.14
C PHE A 82 -3.19 -1.15 -0.94
N ALA A 83 -4.15 -0.37 -0.42
CA ALA A 83 -5.47 -0.17 -1.00
C ALA A 83 -5.46 0.65 -2.30
#